data_AF-A0A6M3X2C3-F1
#
_entry.id   AF-A0A6M3X2C3-F1
#
_cell.length_a   1.000
_cell.length_b   1.000
_cell.length_c   1.000
_cell.angle_alpha   90.00
_cell.angle_beta   90.00
_cell.angle_gamma   90.00
#
_symmetry.space_group_name_H-M   'P 1'
#
loop_
_entity.id
_entity.type
_entity.pdbx_description
1 polymer ?
#
loop_
_entity_poly.entity_id
_entity_poly.type
_entity_poly.pdbx_seq_one_letter_code
_entity_poly.pdbx_strand_id
1 'polypeptide(L)'
;MFNLFPAVFPEIFPINATLILLIHGVVFSTSKKYDYPPSASNVGWLGLPSVLITMLLLAAGAPLLTIAHFFRNHFLRKDDSTYFCQIFPLLSTAGTILMCFDYFEQERFNASESIVSILPPTRSTLFMIPAHDSIAMYLAIEPQSSCFYVIAASKRNSEFPTEAGSKYSILGAFPPGISLFG
;
A
#
# COMPACT_ATOMS: atom_id res chain seq x y z
N MET A 1 14.70 -22.62 -10.29
CA MET A 1 13.63 -22.24 -9.32
C MET A 1 13.99 -20.97 -8.52
N PHE A 2 15.24 -20.79 -8.07
CA PHE A 2 15.67 -19.59 -7.31
C PHE A 2 15.87 -18.28 -8.11
N ASN A 3 16.11 -18.35 -9.42
CA ASN A 3 16.35 -17.15 -10.25
C ASN A 3 15.08 -16.34 -10.59
N LEU A 4 13.90 -16.75 -10.11
CA LEU A 4 12.62 -16.09 -10.36
C LEU A 4 12.26 -15.04 -9.30
N PHE A 5 12.75 -15.22 -8.07
CA PHE A 5 12.54 -14.27 -6.98
C PHE A 5 12.98 -12.83 -7.32
N PRO A 6 14.12 -12.59 -8.02
CA PRO A 6 14.58 -11.26 -8.46
C PRO A 6 13.51 -10.38 -9.11
N ALA A 7 12.59 -10.98 -9.89
CA ALA A 7 11.57 -10.25 -10.64
C ALA A 7 10.41 -9.71 -9.79
N VAL A 8 10.22 -10.24 -8.58
CA VAL A 8 9.11 -9.91 -7.67
C VAL A 8 9.60 -9.20 -6.40
N PHE A 9 10.89 -8.84 -6.34
CA PHE A 9 11.46 -8.11 -5.19
C PHE A 9 10.77 -6.75 -4.92
N PRO A 10 10.46 -5.92 -5.93
CA PRO A 10 9.77 -4.65 -5.72
C PRO A 10 8.40 -4.81 -5.05
N GLU A 11 7.75 -5.95 -5.22
CA GLU A 11 6.44 -6.26 -4.62
C GLU A 11 6.55 -6.96 -3.25
N ILE A 12 7.57 -7.82 -3.05
CA ILE A 12 7.80 -8.52 -1.79
C ILE A 12 8.31 -7.57 -0.70
N PHE A 13 9.18 -6.63 -1.06
CA PHE A 13 9.74 -5.66 -0.10
C PHE A 13 8.67 -4.83 0.64
N PRO A 14 7.70 -4.17 -0.01
CA PRO A 14 6.71 -3.36 0.69
C PRO A 14 5.80 -4.19 1.61
N ILE A 15 5.57 -5.48 1.29
CA ILE A 15 4.82 -6.38 2.17
C ILE A 15 5.57 -6.58 3.48
N ASN A 16 6.85 -6.95 3.40
CA ASN A 16 7.69 -7.15 4.58
C ASN A 16 7.88 -5.85 5.36
N ALA A 17 8.09 -4.74 4.65
CA ALA A 17 8.20 -3.42 5.27
C ALA A 17 6.93 -3.09 6.06
N THR A 18 5.74 -3.26 5.47
CA THR A 18 4.46 -2.99 6.15
C THR A 18 4.27 -3.86 7.39
N LEU A 19 4.61 -5.15 7.33
CA LEU A 19 4.51 -6.05 8.49
C LEU A 19 5.45 -5.62 9.63
N ILE A 20 6.70 -5.30 9.31
CA ILE A 20 7.67 -4.81 10.30
C ILE A 20 7.20 -3.50 10.93
N LEU A 21 6.67 -2.59 10.09
CA LEU A 21 6.19 -1.28 10.52
C LEU A 21 4.94 -1.39 11.40
N LEU A 22 4.04 -2.33 11.10
CA LEU A 22 2.87 -2.64 11.92
C LEU A 22 3.27 -3.20 13.29
N ILE A 23 4.18 -4.20 13.31
CA ILE A 23 4.68 -4.78 14.56
C ILE A 23 5.37 -3.71 15.41
N HIS A 24 6.24 -2.92 14.79
CA HIS A 24 6.91 -1.80 15.45
C HIS A 24 5.89 -0.78 15.99
N GLY A 25 4.93 -0.36 15.17
CA GLY A 25 3.88 0.57 15.56
C GLY A 25 3.10 0.12 16.81
N VAL A 26 2.66 -1.14 16.84
CA VAL A 26 1.86 -1.72 17.93
C VAL A 26 2.68 -1.91 19.21
N VAL A 27 3.89 -2.49 19.09
CA VAL A 27 4.75 -2.77 20.26
C VAL A 27 5.17 -1.49 20.96
N PHE A 28 5.58 -0.46 20.21
CA PHE A 28 5.96 0.82 20.81
C PHE A 28 4.76 1.59 21.35
N SER A 29 3.59 1.51 20.69
CA SER A 29 2.37 2.17 21.18
C SER A 29 1.82 1.56 22.48
N THR A 30 2.05 0.27 22.73
CA THR A 30 1.54 -0.45 23.91
C THR A 30 2.60 -0.58 25.02
N SER A 31 3.83 -0.14 24.77
CA SER A 31 4.93 -0.27 25.74
C SER A 31 4.81 0.73 26.88
N LYS A 32 4.51 0.22 28.09
CA LYS A 32 4.49 1.00 29.34
C LYS A 32 5.85 1.64 29.67
N LYS A 33 6.95 1.12 29.11
CA LYS A 33 8.31 1.63 29.35
C LYS A 33 8.57 3.04 28.80
N TYR A 34 7.80 3.45 27.79
CA TYR A 34 8.00 4.70 27.06
C TYR A 34 6.86 5.71 27.26
N ASP A 35 5.99 5.50 28.26
CA ASP A 35 4.84 6.36 28.57
C ASP A 35 3.88 6.58 27.38
N TYR A 36 3.61 5.52 26.60
CA TYR A 36 2.67 5.52 25.47
C TYR A 36 2.93 6.67 24.48
N PRO A 37 4.13 6.73 23.86
CA PRO A 37 4.46 7.82 22.97
C PRO A 37 3.57 7.76 21.72
N PRO A 38 3.17 8.92 21.17
CA PRO A 38 2.47 8.96 19.89
C PRO A 38 3.40 8.44 18.78
N SER A 39 3.26 7.17 18.42
CA SER A 39 4.14 6.48 17.47
C SER A 39 3.86 6.84 16.00
N ALA A 40 2.78 7.60 15.73
CA ALA A 40 2.33 7.94 14.38
C ALA A 40 3.42 8.65 13.55
N SER A 41 4.05 9.68 14.08
CA SER A 41 5.12 10.40 13.37
C SER A 41 6.34 9.51 13.09
N ASN A 42 6.76 8.69 14.06
CA ASN A 42 7.90 7.77 13.90
C ASN A 42 7.62 6.69 12.84
N VAL A 43 6.41 6.11 12.88
CA VAL A 43 5.93 5.14 11.90
C VAL A 43 5.88 5.76 10.49
N GLY A 44 5.36 6.98 10.34
CA GLY A 44 5.37 7.65 9.04
C GLY A 44 6.79 7.92 8.53
N TRP A 45 7.69 8.36 9.41
CA TRP A 45 9.10 8.62 9.07
C TRP A 45 9.85 7.36 8.65
N LEU A 46 9.45 6.18 9.15
CA LEU A 46 9.95 4.89 8.68
C LEU A 46 9.22 4.43 7.40
N GLY A 47 7.97 4.85 7.19
CA GLY A 47 7.17 4.52 6.02
C GLY A 47 7.69 5.20 4.75
N LEU A 48 8.04 6.48 4.83
CA LEU A 48 8.57 7.24 3.69
C LEU A 48 9.83 6.62 3.05
N PRO A 49 10.90 6.26 3.80
CA PRO A 49 12.06 5.58 3.22
C PRO A 49 11.71 4.20 2.69
N SER A 50 10.72 3.49 3.25
CA SER A 50 10.28 2.21 2.69
C SER A 50 9.72 2.36 1.26
N VAL A 51 8.96 3.44 0.99
CA VAL A 51 8.44 3.76 -0.35
C VAL A 51 9.55 4.26 -1.29
N LEU A 52 10.54 4.99 -0.78
CA LEU A 52 11.70 5.38 -1.58
C LEU A 52 12.58 4.18 -1.95
N ILE A 53 12.74 3.22 -1.03
CA ILE A 53 13.48 1.98 -1.29
C ILE A 53 12.75 1.13 -2.31
N THR A 54 11.41 1.04 -2.28
CA THR A 54 10.66 0.34 -3.35
C THR A 54 10.81 1.02 -4.69
N MET A 55 10.75 2.36 -4.74
CA MET A 55 10.99 3.10 -5.98
C MET A 55 12.40 2.82 -6.52
N LEU A 56 13.42 2.83 -5.65
CA LEU A 56 14.79 2.52 -6.02
C LEU A 56 14.94 1.07 -6.53
N LEU A 57 14.33 0.10 -5.84
CA LEU A 57 14.33 -1.30 -6.27
C LEU A 57 13.66 -1.48 -7.62
N LEU A 58 12.55 -0.78 -7.87
CA LEU A 58 11.84 -0.81 -9.14
C LEU A 58 12.72 -0.25 -10.27
N ALA A 59 13.37 0.89 -10.03
CA ALA A 59 14.27 1.52 -11.00
C ALA A 59 15.53 0.69 -11.29
N ALA A 60 16.13 0.09 -10.25
CA ALA A 60 17.32 -0.77 -10.38
C ALA A 60 16.99 -2.15 -10.95
N GLY A 61 15.74 -2.61 -10.80
CA GLY A 61 15.24 -3.88 -11.33
C GLY A 61 14.94 -3.86 -12.84
N ALA A 62 14.78 -2.67 -13.45
CA ALA A 62 14.49 -2.51 -14.87
C ALA A 62 15.42 -3.33 -15.82
N PRO A 63 16.76 -3.34 -15.66
CA PRO A 63 17.64 -4.16 -16.50
C PRO A 63 17.65 -5.66 -16.14
N LEU A 64 17.18 -6.06 -14.94
CA LEU A 64 17.17 -7.47 -14.52
C LEU A 64 15.98 -8.27 -15.06
N LEU A 65 14.95 -7.60 -15.61
CA LEU A 65 13.73 -8.27 -16.07
C LEU A 65 13.80 -8.87 -17.47
N THR A 66 14.86 -8.60 -18.25
CA THR A 66 15.15 -9.38 -19.46
C THR A 66 15.35 -10.88 -19.15
N ILE A 67 15.76 -11.21 -17.91
CA ILE A 67 15.89 -12.60 -17.42
C ILE A 67 14.53 -13.21 -17.05
N ALA A 68 13.51 -12.38 -16.79
CA ALA A 68 12.15 -12.78 -16.43
C ALA A 68 11.22 -12.94 -17.65
N HIS A 69 11.75 -13.01 -18.88
CA HIS A 69 11.02 -13.52 -20.05
C HIS A 69 10.34 -14.90 -19.79
N PHE A 70 10.72 -15.59 -18.70
CA PHE A 70 10.15 -16.85 -18.25
C PHE A 70 8.88 -16.72 -17.36
N PHE A 71 8.55 -15.55 -16.81
CA PHE A 71 7.23 -15.29 -16.19
C PHE A 71 6.22 -14.80 -17.25
N ARG A 72 6.40 -15.24 -18.51
CA ARG A 72 5.43 -15.15 -19.61
C ARG A 72 4.29 -16.15 -19.38
N ASN A 73 3.71 -16.14 -18.19
CA ASN A 73 2.44 -16.81 -17.91
C ASN A 73 1.35 -15.74 -17.87
N HIS A 74 0.16 -16.09 -18.34
CA HIS A 74 -1.03 -15.25 -18.62
C HIS A 74 -1.42 -14.18 -17.59
N PHE A 75 -0.85 -14.18 -16.38
CA PHE A 75 -1.30 -13.40 -15.23
C PHE A 75 -0.65 -12.00 -15.12
N LEU A 76 0.70 -11.90 -15.21
CA LEU A 76 1.43 -10.64 -15.04
C LEU A 76 2.40 -10.41 -16.20
N ARG A 77 2.27 -9.27 -16.87
CA ARG A 77 3.17 -8.85 -17.96
C ARG A 77 3.79 -7.50 -17.62
N LYS A 78 5.13 -7.48 -17.56
CA LYS A 78 5.91 -6.26 -17.31
C LYS A 78 6.60 -5.82 -18.61
N ASP A 79 6.06 -4.77 -19.21
CA ASP A 79 6.66 -4.05 -20.34
C ASP A 79 7.20 -2.69 -19.87
N ASP A 80 8.02 -1.99 -20.67
CA ASP A 80 8.57 -0.67 -20.30
C ASP A 80 7.49 0.33 -19.85
N SER A 81 6.31 0.28 -20.48
CA SER A 81 5.15 1.10 -20.11
C SER A 81 4.66 0.84 -18.68
N THR A 82 4.65 -0.42 -18.23
CA THR A 82 4.20 -0.80 -16.89
C THR A 82 5.14 -0.24 -15.81
N TYR A 83 6.45 -0.16 -16.07
CA TYR A 83 7.39 0.48 -15.15
C TYR A 83 7.12 1.95 -14.96
N PHE A 84 6.95 2.69 -16.07
CA PHE A 84 6.61 4.12 -15.99
C PHE A 84 5.31 4.33 -15.24
N CYS A 85 4.29 3.50 -15.49
CA CYS A 85 3.03 3.55 -14.78
C CYS A 85 3.15 3.20 -13.29
N GLN A 86 4.06 2.31 -12.88
CA GLN A 86 4.28 1.94 -11.47
C GLN A 86 5.03 3.01 -10.67
N ILE A 87 5.86 3.84 -11.30
CA ILE A 87 6.59 4.93 -10.64
C ILE A 87 5.62 6.03 -10.18
N PHE A 88 4.59 6.35 -10.97
CA PHE A 88 3.62 7.40 -10.66
C PHE A 88 2.87 7.22 -9.32
N PRO A 89 2.24 6.06 -9.02
CA PRO A 89 1.55 5.84 -7.75
C PRO A 89 2.53 5.77 -6.56
N LEU A 90 3.77 5.32 -6.76
CA LEU A 90 4.79 5.36 -5.71
C LEU A 90 5.13 6.82 -5.34
N LEU A 91 5.31 7.69 -6.33
CA LEU A 91 5.54 9.11 -6.11
C LEU A 91 4.34 9.78 -5.43
N SER A 92 3.12 9.46 -5.88
CA SER A 92 1.89 9.93 -5.25
C SER A 92 1.81 9.49 -3.79
N THR A 93 2.14 8.22 -3.49
CA THR A 93 2.11 7.69 -2.12
C THR A 93 3.11 8.43 -1.23
N ALA A 94 4.33 8.67 -1.72
CA ALA A 94 5.33 9.44 -0.98
C ALA A 94 4.84 10.86 -0.66
N GLY A 95 4.20 11.53 -1.63
CA GLY A 95 3.58 12.85 -1.43
C GLY A 95 2.45 12.82 -0.40
N THR A 96 1.56 11.83 -0.46
CA THR A 96 0.46 11.67 0.51
C THR A 96 0.97 11.44 1.93
N ILE A 97 2.00 10.60 2.12
CA ILE A 97 2.63 10.39 3.44
C ILE A 97 3.19 11.70 3.98
N LEU A 98 3.82 12.51 3.11
CA LEU A 98 4.40 13.79 3.52
C LEU A 98 3.33 14.78 4.00
N MET A 99 2.24 14.91 3.24
CA MET A 99 1.09 15.75 3.63
C MET A 99 0.40 15.25 4.90
N CYS A 100 0.38 13.93 5.11
CA CYS A 100 -0.19 13.34 6.30
C CYS A 100 0.55 13.75 7.59
N PHE A 101 1.87 13.97 7.57
CA PHE A 101 2.60 14.39 8.76
C PHE A 101 2.06 15.69 9.35
N ASP A 102 1.89 16.71 8.52
CA ASP A 102 1.35 18.01 8.93
C ASP A 102 -0.07 17.86 9.50
N TYR A 103 -0.87 16.98 8.89
CA TYR A 103 -2.22 16.69 9.35
C TYR A 103 -2.25 16.03 10.74
N PHE A 104 -1.38 15.04 10.99
CA PHE A 104 -1.32 14.36 12.29
C PHE A 104 -0.86 15.28 13.41
N GLU A 105 0.05 16.21 13.12
CA GLU A 105 0.52 17.20 14.09
C GLU A 105 -0.59 18.20 14.46
N GLN A 106 -1.36 18.65 13.46
CA GLN A 106 -2.46 19.60 13.67
C GLN A 106 -3.67 18.98 14.40
N GLU A 107 -4.08 17.78 14.02
CA GLU A 107 -5.30 17.16 14.55
C GLU A 107 -5.09 16.38 15.86
N ARG A 108 -3.84 16.26 16.35
CA ARG A 108 -3.45 15.45 17.52
C ARG A 108 -4.02 14.03 17.50
N PHE A 109 -4.17 13.50 16.29
CA PHE A 109 -4.78 12.20 16.05
C PHE A 109 -3.70 11.13 16.13
N ASN A 110 -3.58 10.49 17.29
CA ASN A 110 -2.49 9.54 17.59
C ASN A 110 -2.79 8.12 17.09
N ALA A 111 -3.13 7.97 15.81
CA ALA A 111 -3.38 6.67 15.21
C ALA A 111 -2.24 6.28 14.26
N SER A 112 -1.22 5.61 14.79
CA SER A 112 -0.14 5.01 13.99
C SER A 112 -0.68 3.99 12.97
N GLU A 113 -1.77 3.31 13.30
CA GLU A 113 -2.44 2.33 12.44
C GLU A 113 -2.96 2.94 11.13
N SER A 114 -3.42 4.20 11.16
CA SER A 114 -3.95 4.89 9.98
C SER A 114 -2.84 5.15 8.95
N ILE A 115 -1.63 5.48 9.42
CA ILE A 115 -0.47 5.69 8.54
C ILE A 115 0.00 4.37 7.94
N VAL A 116 0.10 3.31 8.75
CA VAL A 116 0.48 1.98 8.25
C VAL A 116 -0.51 1.48 7.20
N SER A 117 -1.79 1.81 7.36
CA SER A 117 -2.85 1.42 6.43
C SER A 117 -2.73 2.06 5.04
N ILE A 118 -1.89 3.08 4.85
CA ILE A 118 -1.61 3.72 3.53
C ILE A 118 -0.69 2.85 2.66
N LEU A 119 0.18 2.02 3.24
CA LEU A 119 1.16 1.20 2.50
C LEU A 119 0.53 0.00 1.75
N PRO A 120 -0.43 -0.78 2.32
CA PRO A 120 -1.06 -1.88 1.61
C PRO A 120 -1.77 -1.49 0.29
N PRO A 121 -2.55 -0.39 0.20
CA PRO A 121 -3.08 0.10 -1.08
C PRO A 121 -2.01 0.28 -2.15
N THR A 122 -0.85 0.84 -1.80
CA THR A 122 0.29 1.03 -2.72
C THR A 122 0.87 -0.29 -3.18
N ARG A 123 0.91 -1.32 -2.33
CA ARG A 123 1.30 -2.67 -2.79
C ARG A 123 0.31 -3.21 -3.82
N SER A 124 -0.98 -3.00 -3.59
CA SER A 124 -2.04 -3.56 -4.42
C SER A 124 -2.02 -2.91 -5.81
N THR A 125 -1.77 -1.60 -5.88
CA THR A 125 -1.61 -0.90 -7.17
C THR A 125 -0.37 -1.36 -7.93
N LEU A 126 0.73 -1.72 -7.26
CA LEU A 126 1.91 -2.31 -7.90
C LEU A 126 1.60 -3.66 -8.56
N PHE A 127 0.73 -4.48 -7.96
CA PHE A 127 0.26 -5.73 -8.58
C PHE A 127 -0.79 -5.51 -9.68
N MET A 128 -1.61 -4.46 -9.55
CA MET A 128 -2.68 -4.14 -10.51
C MET A 128 -2.14 -3.67 -11.87
N ILE A 129 -1.07 -2.86 -11.90
CA ILE A 129 -0.55 -2.27 -13.15
C ILE A 129 -0.03 -3.31 -14.17
N PRO A 130 0.75 -4.33 -13.77
CA PRO A 130 1.18 -5.38 -14.69
C PRO A 130 0.14 -6.51 -14.87
N ALA A 131 -1.06 -6.40 -14.29
CA ALA A 131 -2.10 -7.42 -14.40
C ALA A 131 -2.63 -7.50 -15.83
N HIS A 132 -2.54 -8.69 -16.43
CA HIS A 132 -3.00 -8.95 -17.81
C HIS A 132 -4.32 -9.73 -17.85
N ASP A 133 -4.67 -10.43 -16.77
CA ASP A 133 -5.91 -11.19 -16.64
C ASP A 133 -6.95 -10.39 -15.82
N SER A 134 -8.23 -10.48 -16.16
CA SER A 134 -9.32 -9.78 -15.46
C SER A 134 -9.43 -10.26 -14.01
N ILE A 135 -9.19 -11.55 -13.76
CA ILE A 135 -9.16 -12.14 -12.42
C ILE A 135 -7.98 -11.58 -11.61
N ALA A 136 -6.81 -11.38 -12.24
CA ALA A 136 -5.64 -10.78 -11.60
C ALA A 136 -5.91 -9.34 -11.17
N MET A 137 -6.51 -8.56 -12.07
CA MET A 137 -6.90 -7.18 -11.81
C MET A 137 -7.92 -7.11 -10.66
N TYR A 138 -8.93 -7.98 -10.66
CA TYR A 138 -9.92 -8.06 -9.58
C TYR A 138 -9.26 -8.34 -8.21
N LEU A 139 -8.41 -9.36 -8.14
CA LEU A 139 -7.70 -9.75 -6.91
C LEU A 139 -6.75 -8.67 -6.41
N ALA A 140 -6.28 -7.76 -7.27
CA ALA A 140 -5.50 -6.60 -6.88
C ALA A 140 -6.37 -5.44 -6.36
N ILE A 141 -7.58 -5.25 -6.90
CA ILE A 141 -8.50 -4.16 -6.51
C ILE A 141 -9.14 -4.41 -5.14
N GLU A 142 -9.55 -5.63 -4.84
CA GLU A 142 -10.25 -5.98 -3.58
C GLU A 142 -9.44 -5.65 -2.29
N PRO A 143 -8.14 -5.99 -2.18
CA PRO A 143 -7.36 -5.59 -1.01
C PRO A 143 -7.12 -4.07 -0.96
N GLN A 144 -7.10 -3.38 -2.10
CA GLN A 144 -6.95 -1.92 -2.15
C GLN A 144 -8.20 -1.22 -1.58
N SER A 145 -9.40 -1.62 -2.00
CA SER A 145 -10.66 -1.03 -1.52
C SER A 145 -10.89 -1.30 -0.03
N SER A 146 -10.54 -2.50 0.44
CA SER A 146 -10.63 -2.86 1.86
C SER A 146 -9.78 -1.95 2.75
N CYS A 147 -8.56 -1.63 2.32
CA CYS A 147 -7.70 -0.71 3.08
C CYS A 147 -8.21 0.73 3.05
N PHE A 148 -8.74 1.21 1.92
CA PHE A 148 -9.36 2.54 1.86
C PHE A 148 -10.60 2.67 2.76
N TYR A 149 -11.40 1.60 2.89
CA TYR A 149 -12.50 1.57 3.86
C TYR A 149 -12.01 1.79 5.29
N VAL A 150 -10.94 1.09 5.69
CA VAL A 150 -10.36 1.22 7.04
C VAL A 150 -9.85 2.64 7.29
N ILE A 151 -9.21 3.27 6.29
CA ILE A 151 -8.73 4.65 6.40
C ILE A 151 -9.90 5.64 6.52
N ALA A 152 -10.93 5.50 5.69
CA ALA A 152 -12.09 6.39 5.70
C ALA A 152 -12.84 6.37 7.04
N ALA A 153 -12.96 5.19 7.65
CA ALA A 153 -13.64 5.00 8.93
C ALA A 153 -12.71 5.20 10.16
N SER A 154 -11.48 5.69 9.97
CA SER A 154 -10.47 5.71 11.03
C SER A 154 -10.82 6.63 12.20
N LYS A 155 -11.57 7.71 11.99
CA LYS A 155 -11.88 8.71 13.02
C LYS A 155 -13.22 8.41 13.71
N ARG A 156 -13.18 7.53 14.71
CA ARG A 156 -14.37 7.04 15.45
C ARG A 156 -15.08 8.08 16.33
N ASN A 157 -14.39 9.15 16.71
CA ASN A 157 -14.94 10.15 17.63
C ASN A 157 -15.91 11.13 16.94
N SER A 158 -16.11 11.00 15.63
CA SER A 158 -17.01 11.84 14.87
C SER A 158 -17.98 10.97 14.07
N GLU A 159 -19.21 11.45 13.95
CA GLU A 159 -20.29 10.77 13.23
C GLU A 159 -20.04 10.81 11.71
N PHE A 160 -19.46 11.91 11.20
CA PHE A 160 -19.26 12.10 9.75
C PHE A 160 -18.30 11.07 9.11
N PRO A 161 -17.10 10.78 9.66
CA PRO A 161 -16.20 9.77 9.09
C PRO A 161 -16.77 8.36 9.17
N THR A 162 -17.55 8.07 10.23
CA THR A 162 -18.20 6.76 10.42
C THR A 162 -19.28 6.52 9.35
N GLU A 163 -20.12 7.53 9.08
CA GLU A 163 -21.12 7.46 8.02
C GLU A 163 -20.47 7.42 6.62
N ALA A 164 -19.45 8.25 6.38
CA ALA A 164 -18.71 8.29 5.12
C ALA A 164 -17.99 6.96 4.84
N GLY A 165 -17.36 6.36 5.84
CA GLY A 165 -16.73 5.04 5.74
C GLY A 165 -17.75 3.95 5.38
N SER A 166 -18.91 3.93 6.03
CA SER A 166 -19.99 2.99 5.70
C SER A 166 -20.48 3.15 4.25
N LYS A 167 -20.73 4.39 3.80
CA LYS A 167 -21.10 4.69 2.41
C LYS A 167 -20.01 4.24 1.43
N TYR A 168 -18.75 4.50 1.74
CA TYR A 168 -17.61 4.10 0.90
C TYR A 168 -17.44 2.58 0.84
N SER A 169 -17.73 1.86 1.93
CA SER A 169 -17.74 0.39 1.96
C SER A 169 -18.77 -0.19 0.99
N ILE A 170 -20.00 0.31 1.07
CA ILE A 170 -21.12 -0.16 0.25
C ILE A 170 -20.87 0.17 -1.22
N LEU A 171 -20.43 1.41 -1.50
CA LEU A 171 -20.08 1.84 -2.85
C LEU A 171 -18.82 1.16 -3.39
N GLY A 172 -17.91 0.74 -2.52
CA GLY A 172 -16.67 0.05 -2.91
C GLY A 172 -16.85 -1.44 -3.15
N ALA A 173 -17.83 -2.09 -2.50
CA ALA A 173 -18.12 -3.51 -2.69
C ALA A 173 -18.90 -3.80 -3.99
N PHE A 174 -19.66 -2.84 -4.50
CA PHE A 174 -20.52 -3.03 -5.66
C PHE A 174 -19.76 -3.11 -7.02
N PRO A 175 -18.80 -2.23 -7.34
CA PRO A 175 -18.06 -2.27 -8.60
C PRO A 175 -17.21 -3.53 -8.82
N PRO A 176 -16.46 -4.04 -7.83
CA PRO A 176 -15.75 -5.31 -7.97
C PRO A 176 -16.70 -6.48 -8.22
N GLY A 177 -17.88 -6.48 -7.58
CA GLY A 177 -18.92 -7.51 -7.81
C GLY A 177 -19.48 -7.48 -9.24
N ILE A 178 -19.67 -6.30 -9.82
CA ILE A 178 -20.04 -6.17 -11.24
C ILE A 178 -18.88 -6.62 -12.14
N SER A 179 -17.65 -6.25 -11.81
CA SER A 179 -16.45 -6.63 -12.57
C SER A 179 -16.19 -8.14 -12.57
N LEU A 180 -16.69 -8.89 -11.58
CA LEU A 180 -16.67 -10.36 -11.57
C LEU A 180 -17.77 -10.97 -12.44
N PHE A 181 -18.87 -10.26 -12.63
CA PHE A 181 -20.00 -10.74 -13.45
C PHE A 181 -19.79 -10.50 -14.95
N GLY A 182 -19.09 -9.43 -15.31
CA GLY A 182 -18.73 -9.08 -16.69
C GLY A 182 -17.60 -9.94 -17.24
#